data_AF-A0A2A8VB55-F1
#
_entry.id   AF-A0A2A8VB55-F1
#
_cell.length_a   1.000
_cell.length_b   1.000
_cell.length_c   1.000
_cell.angle_alpha   90.00
_cell.angle_beta   90.00
_cell.angle_gamma   90.00
#
_symmetry.space_group_name_H-M   'P 1'
#
loop_
_entity.id
_entity.type
_entity.pdbx_description
1 polymer ?
#
loop_
_entity_poly.entity_id
_entity_poly.type
_entity_poly.pdbx_seq_one_letter_code
_entity_poly.pdbx_strand_id
1 'polypeptide(L)' 'MKDQEFMDIELGKDESLAALMRKIVTQKREESGSQAVYVQEVVSTDENRFTIILEINHSPY' A
#
# COMPACT_ATOMS: atom_id res chain seq x y z
N MET A 1 10.65 -3.29 14.31
CA MET A 1 10.37 -1.86 14.10
C MET A 1 9.12 -1.76 13.26
N LYS A 2 8.26 -0.78 13.54
CA LYS A 2 7.08 -0.50 12.70
C LYS A 2 7.46 0.65 11.79
N ASP A 3 7.46 0.39 10.50
CA ASP A 3 7.73 1.40 9.48
C ASP A 3 6.42 1.74 8.77
N GLN A 4 6.26 3.01 8.45
CA GLN A 4 5.12 3.51 7.68
C GLN A 4 5.63 4.05 6.35
N GLU A 5 4.95 3.66 5.27
CA GLU A 5 5.21 4.20 3.94
C GLU A 5 3.97 4.94 3.43
N PHE A 6 4.22 6.05 2.75
CA PHE A 6 3.20 6.87 2.09
C PHE A 6 3.39 6.74 0.58
N MET A 7 2.33 6.35 -0.12
CA MET A 7 2.34 6.17 -1.55
C MET A 7 1.20 6.93 -2.20
N ASP A 8 1.56 7.91 -3.03
CA ASP A 8 0.61 8.58 -3.89
C ASP A 8 0.41 7.76 -5.16
N ILE A 9 -0.85 7.47 -5.48
CA ILE A 9 -1.26 6.74 -6.66
C ILE A 9 -2.29 7.55 -7.44
N GLU A 10 -2.22 7.42 -8.76
CA GLU A 10 -3.26 7.88 -9.68
C GLU A 10 -3.92 6.65 -10.29
N LEU A 11 -5.24 6.53 -10.10
CA LEU A 11 -6.01 5.39 -10.55
C LEU A 11 -6.42 5.59 -12.02
N GLY A 12 -6.09 4.63 -12.88
CA GLY A 12 -6.59 4.62 -14.26
C GLY A 12 -8.12 4.49 -14.30
N LYS A 13 -8.76 5.01 -15.35
CA LYS A 13 -10.23 5.01 -15.52
C LYS A 13 -10.88 3.61 -15.46
N ASP A 14 -10.13 2.56 -15.76
CA ASP A 14 -10.59 1.17 -15.77
C ASP A 14 -9.91 0.31 -14.68
N GLU A 15 -9.14 0.92 -13.77
CA GLU A 15 -8.42 0.21 -12.72
C GLU A 15 -9.22 0.15 -11.42
N SER A 16 -9.25 -1.02 -10.80
CA SER A 16 -9.82 -1.17 -9.47
C SER A 16 -8.78 -0.82 -8.41
N LEU A 17 -9.11 0.15 -7.55
CA LEU A 17 -8.28 0.52 -6.39
C LEU A 17 -7.95 -0.72 -5.53
N ALA A 18 -8.91 -1.63 -5.34
CA ALA A 18 -8.70 -2.85 -4.58
C ALA A 18 -7.69 -3.80 -5.25
N ALA A 19 -7.71 -3.91 -6.58
CA ALA A 19 -6.73 -4.71 -7.32
C ALA A 19 -5.33 -4.09 -7.22
N LEU A 20 -5.23 -2.76 -7.35
CA LEU A 20 -3.98 -2.03 -7.26
C LEU A 20 -3.38 -2.14 -5.84
N MET A 21 -4.19 -1.95 -4.79
CA MET A 21 -3.77 -2.14 -3.41
C MET A 21 -3.24 -3.55 -3.13
N ARG A 22 -3.91 -4.58 -3.65
CA ARG A 22 -3.42 -5.97 -3.50
C ARG A 22 -2.06 -6.13 -4.15
N LYS A 23 -1.86 -5.58 -5.34
CA LYS A 23 -0.57 -5.62 -6.05
C LYS A 23 0.52 -4.92 -5.23
N ILE A 24 0.24 -3.72 -4.72
CA ILE A 24 1.17 -2.95 -3.89
C ILE A 24 1.57 -3.73 -2.63
N VAL A 25 0.60 -4.27 -1.89
CA VAL A 25 0.87 -5.05 -0.69
C VAL A 25 1.70 -6.28 -1.00
N THR A 26 1.35 -7.05 -2.04
CA THR A 26 2.11 -8.24 -2.46
C THR A 26 3.55 -7.87 -2.82
N GLN A 27 3.74 -6.84 -3.64
CA GLN A 27 5.06 -6.39 -4.04
C GLN A 27 5.89 -5.93 -2.82
N LYS A 28 5.28 -5.18 -1.90
CA LYS A 28 5.95 -4.73 -0.68
C LYS A 28 6.32 -5.87 0.26
N ARG A 29 5.52 -6.95 0.30
CA ARG A 29 5.89 -8.16 1.05
C ARG A 29 7.11 -8.85 0.46
N GLU A 30 7.22 -8.90 -0.86
CA GLU A 30 8.38 -9.45 -1.56
C GLU A 30 9.63 -8.57 -1.35
N GLU A 31 9.49 -7.24 -1.47
CA GLU A 31 10.60 -6.29 -1.29
C GLU A 31 11.12 -6.25 0.15
N SER A 32 10.22 -6.21 1.15
CA SER A 32 10.60 -6.13 2.56
C SER A 32 11.01 -7.48 3.17
N GLY A 33 10.74 -8.59 2.47
CA GLY A 33 10.84 -9.94 3.02
C GLY A 33 9.86 -10.21 4.18
N SER A 34 8.95 -9.28 4.50
CA SER A 34 7.99 -9.38 5.59
C SER A 34 6.60 -9.67 5.07
N GLN A 35 5.93 -10.65 5.64
CA GLN A 35 4.51 -10.90 5.37
C GLN A 35 3.59 -9.88 6.07
N ALA A 36 4.11 -9.14 7.05
CA ALA A 36 3.34 -8.22 7.86
C ALA A 36 3.29 -6.81 7.25
N VAL A 37 2.88 -6.74 5.99
CA VAL A 37 2.55 -5.49 5.29
C VAL A 37 1.03 -5.38 5.15
N TYR A 38 0.48 -4.25 5.61
CA TYR A 38 -0.94 -3.97 5.63
C TYR A 38 -1.24 -2.55 5.16
N VAL A 39 -2.40 -2.35 4.54
CA VAL A 39 -2.92 -1.01 4.28
C VAL A 39 -3.55 -0.50 5.56
N GLN A 40 -3.04 0.61 6.06
CA GLN A 40 -3.56 1.26 7.25
C GLN A 40 -4.69 2.21 6.88
N GLU A 41 -4.49 3.04 5.87
CA GLU A 41 -5.45 4.06 5.46
C GLU A 41 -5.30 4.38 3.97
N VAL A 42 -6.40 4.81 3.36
CA VAL A 42 -6.42 5.32 1.98
C VAL A 42 -7.15 6.66 1.99
N VAL A 43 -6.43 7.71 1.63
CA VAL A 43 -6.94 9.09 1.61
C VAL A 43 -7.14 9.49 0.15
N SER A 44 -8.36 9.85 -0.24
CA SER A 44 -8.59 10.45 -1.56
C SER A 44 -8.13 11.91 -1.54
N THR A 45 -7.24 12.26 -2.46
CA THR A 45 -6.70 13.61 -2.60
C THR A 45 -7.29 14.35 -3.79
N ASP A 46 -7.76 13.63 -4.81
CA ASP A 46 -8.45 14.15 -5.99
C ASP A 46 -9.36 13.05 -6.61
N GLU A 47 -10.08 13.38 -7.68
CA GLU A 47 -11.09 12.53 -8.35
C GLU A 47 -10.57 11.11 -8.68
N ASN A 48 -9.28 10.98 -9.03
CA ASN A 48 -8.61 9.70 -9.26
C ASN A 48 -7.28 9.57 -8.52
N ARG A 49 -7.00 10.41 -7.52
CA ARG A 49 -5.74 10.37 -6.77
C ARG A 49 -5.96 9.96 -5.34
N PHE A 50 -5.10 9.07 -4.88
CA PHE A 50 -5.17 8.52 -3.52
C PHE A 50 -3.77 8.48 -2.92
N THR A 51 -3.68 8.82 -1.65
CA THR A 51 -2.51 8.54 -0.82
C THR A 51 -2.81 7.29 -0.01
N ILE A 52 -2.05 6.23 -0.23
CA ILE A 52 -2.13 4.99 0.53
C ILE A 52 -1.07 5.04 1.62
N ILE A 53 -1.49 4.75 2.86
CA ILE A 53 -0.60 4.60 4.01
C ILE A 53 -0.46 3.11 4.29
N LEU A 54 0.76 2.61 4.20
CA LEU A 54 1.11 1.22 4.47
C LEU A 54 1.80 1.12 5.83
N GLU A 55 1.42 0.12 6.63
CA GLU A 55 2.16 -0.29 7.82
C GLU A 55 2.95 -1.55 7.48
N ILE A 56 4.28 -1.46 7.65
CA ILE A 56 5.22 -2.55 7.48
C ILE A 56 5.75 -2.92 8.87
N ASN A 57 5.38 -4.10 9.34
CA ASN A 57 5.91 -4.62 10.59
C ASN A 57 7.07 -5.57 10.27
N HIS A 58 8.29 -5.12 10.55
CA HIS A 58 9.44 -6.00 10.52
C HIS A 58 9.46 -6.81 11.82
N SER A 59 8.77 -7.95 11.81
CA SER A 59 8.88 -8.94 12.87
C SER A 59 10.12 -9.81 12.61
N PRO A 60 11.11 -9.84 13.51
CA PRO A 60 12.21 -10.76 13.43
C PRO A 60 11.70 -12.11 13.96
N TYR A 61 11.10 -12.93 13.09
CA TYR A 61 10.99 -14.35 13.38
C TYR A 61 12.12 -15.08 12.68
#